data_AF-A0A2V9B5E2-F1
#
_entry.id   AF-A0A2V9B5E2-F1
#
_cell.length_a   1.000
_cell.length_b   1.000
_cell.length_c   1.000
_cell.angle_alpha   90.00
_cell.angle_beta   90.00
_cell.angle_gamma   90.00
#
_symmetry.space_group_name_H-M   'P 1'
#
loop_
_entity.id
_entity.type
_entity.pdbx_description
1 polymer ?
#
loop_
_entity_poly.entity_id
_entity_poly.type
_entity_poly.pdbx_seq_one_letter_code
_entity_poly.pdbx_strand_id
1 'polypeptide(L)' 'MTAPGAPTVFVIDDDAGMRAAIQGLLKSVGLRSESFGKPQDFLRSGRPDGPSCLVLDVRLPGINGL' A
#
# COMPACT_ATOMS: atom_id res chain seq x y z
N MET A 1 18.90 -14.53 -12.19
CA MET A 1 18.49 -13.13 -12.42
C MET A 1 16.97 -13.11 -12.44
N THR A 2 16.33 -13.02 -11.27
CA THR A 2 14.86 -12.96 -11.19
C THR A 2 14.44 -11.63 -11.78
N ALA A 3 13.59 -11.64 -12.81
CA ALA A 3 13.06 -10.41 -13.38
C ALA A 3 12.45 -9.58 -12.24
N PRO A 4 12.71 -8.25 -12.15
CA PRO A 4 12.09 -7.44 -11.11
C PRO A 4 10.58 -7.62 -11.24
N GLY A 5 9.93 -8.06 -10.17
CA GLY A 5 8.49 -8.24 -10.16
C GLY A 5 7.80 -6.92 -10.53
N ALA A 6 6.59 -7.01 -11.06
CA ALA A 6 5.88 -5.83 -11.54
C ALA A 6 5.75 -4.76 -10.42
N PRO A 7 5.67 -3.48 -10.76
CA PRO A 7 5.52 -2.44 -9.75
C PRO A 7 4.24 -2.62 -8.95
N THR A 8 4.31 -2.41 -7.63
CA THR A 8 3.16 -2.48 -6.71
C THR A 8 3.12 -1.25 -5.81
N VAL A 9 1.95 -0.63 -5.69
CA VAL A 9 1.70 0.47 -4.75
C VAL A 9 0.95 -0.05 -3.53
N PHE A 10 1.51 0.14 -2.35
CA PHE A 10 0.89 -0.20 -1.08
C PHE A 10 0.20 1.00 -0.49
N VAL A 11 -1.04 0.84 -0.04
CA VAL A 11 -1.83 1.90 0.59
C VAL A 11 -2.16 1.48 2.01
N ILE A 12 -1.75 2.26 2.99
CA ILE A 12 -2.10 2.02 4.40
C ILE A 12 -2.89 3.23 4.88
N ASP A 13 -4.15 2.97 5.22
CA ASP A 13 -5.13 3.98 5.66
C ASP A 13 -6.20 3.24 6.45
N ASP A 14 -6.66 3.73 7.60
CA ASP A 14 -7.69 3.06 8.41
C ASP A 14 -9.10 3.23 7.82
N ASP A 15 -9.33 4.26 7.02
CA ASP A 15 -10.58 4.52 6.33
C ASP A 15 -10.74 3.61 5.09
N ALA A 16 -11.76 2.75 5.12
CA ALA A 16 -12.04 1.83 4.03
C ALA A 16 -12.47 2.51 2.73
N GLY A 17 -13.16 3.66 2.83
CA GLY A 17 -13.57 4.46 1.68
C GLY A 17 -12.37 5.10 0.99
N MET A 18 -11.44 5.65 1.75
CA MET A 18 -10.20 6.23 1.22
C MET A 18 -9.34 5.15 0.54
N ARG A 19 -9.17 3.97 1.18
CA ARG A 19 -8.47 2.84 0.54
C ARG A 19 -9.09 2.46 -0.80
N ALA A 20 -10.43 2.32 -0.85
CA ALA A 20 -11.12 1.96 -2.08
C ALA A 20 -10.97 3.02 -3.17
N ALA A 21 -11.04 4.31 -2.82
CA ALA A 21 -10.86 5.42 -3.76
C ALA A 21 -9.43 5.43 -4.35
N ILE A 22 -8.41 5.30 -3.51
CA ILE A 22 -7.00 5.28 -3.96
C ILE A 22 -6.74 4.05 -4.83
N GLN A 23 -7.21 2.87 -4.44
CA GLN A 23 -7.07 1.66 -5.27
C GLN A 23 -7.78 1.80 -6.61
N GLY A 24 -8.97 2.43 -6.64
CA GLY A 24 -9.70 2.74 -7.87
C GLY A 24 -8.89 3.64 -8.81
N LEU A 25 -8.28 4.70 -8.29
CA LEU A 25 -7.42 5.62 -9.05
C LEU A 25 -6.16 4.90 -9.58
N LEU A 26 -5.48 4.13 -8.74
CA LEU A 26 -4.29 3.38 -9.15
C LEU A 26 -4.63 2.37 -10.26
N LYS A 27 -5.76 1.69 -10.13
CA LYS A 27 -6.27 0.79 -11.16
C LYS A 27 -6.59 1.51 -12.46
N SER A 28 -7.17 2.72 -12.42
CA SER A 28 -7.51 3.47 -13.63
C SER A 28 -6.30 3.90 -14.44
N VAL A 29 -5.13 4.04 -13.81
CA VAL A 29 -3.84 4.31 -14.48
C VAL A 29 -3.01 3.04 -14.75
N GLY A 30 -3.59 1.85 -14.53
CA GLY A 30 -2.94 0.57 -14.80
C GLY A 30 -1.89 0.14 -13.77
N LEU A 31 -1.85 0.77 -12.60
CA LEU A 31 -0.95 0.40 -11.51
C LEU A 31 -1.57 -0.69 -10.63
N ARG A 32 -0.75 -1.68 -10.26
CA ARG A 32 -1.13 -2.69 -9.28
C ARG A 32 -1.07 -2.07 -7.89
N SER A 33 -2.07 -2.36 -7.06
CA SER A 33 -2.10 -1.87 -5.69
C SER A 33 -2.65 -2.87 -4.70
N GLU A 34 -2.11 -2.83 -3.49
CA GLU A 34 -2.56 -3.59 -2.33
C GLU A 34 -2.83 -2.61 -1.19
N SER A 35 -3.90 -2.83 -0.42
CA SER A 35 -4.32 -1.91 0.63
C SER A 35 -4.47 -2.61 1.98
N PHE A 36 -4.08 -1.92 3.04
CA PHE A 36 -4.08 -2.41 4.41
C PHE A 36 -4.75 -1.39 5.33
N GLY A 37 -5.59 -1.87 6.24
CA GLY A 37 -6.24 -0.99 7.24
C GLY A 37 -5.32 -0.59 8.39
N LYS A 38 -4.21 -1.32 8.58
CA LYS A 38 -3.28 -1.13 9.69
C LYS A 38 -1.84 -1.38 9.23
N PRO A 39 -0.85 -0.61 9.74
CA PRO A 39 0.56 -0.85 9.41
C PRO A 39 1.06 -2.26 9.76
N GLN A 40 0.54 -2.87 10.82
CA GLN A 40 0.95 -4.21 11.24
C GLN A 40 0.57 -5.29 10.22
N ASP A 41 -0.53 -5.09 9.49
CA ASP A 41 -0.97 -6.03 8.45
C ASP A 41 -0.02 -5.99 7.24
N PHE A 42 0.47 -4.80 6.89
CA PHE A 42 1.49 -4.61 5.87
C PHE A 42 2.85 -5.23 6.27
N LEU A 43 3.27 -5.06 7.53
CA LEU A 43 4.52 -5.67 8.00
C LEU A 43 4.48 -7.21 7.96
N ARG A 44 3.29 -7.81 8.05
CA ARG A 44 3.07 -9.25 7.93
C ARG A 44 3.00 -9.74 6.47
N SER A 45 2.70 -8.86 5.51
CA SER A 45 2.44 -9.26 4.12
C SER A 45 3.70 -9.63 3.31
N GLY A 46 4.89 -9.56 3.91
CA GLY A 46 6.15 -9.85 3.22
C GLY A 46 6.55 -8.74 2.23
N ARG A 47 7.85 -8.62 1.94
CA ARG A 47 8.33 -7.66 0.94
C ARG A 47 8.16 -8.24 -0.46
N PRO A 48 7.51 -7.55 -1.40
CA PRO A 48 7.49 -8.01 -2.78
C PRO A 48 8.89 -7.87 -3.40
N ASP A 49 9.23 -8.81 -4.27
CA ASP A 49 10.40 -8.68 -5.13
C ASP A 49 10.06 -7.73 -6.29
N GLY A 50 10.47 -6.46 -6.22
CA GLY A 50 10.27 -5.50 -7.31
C GLY A 50 10.14 -4.04 -6.84
N PRO A 51 9.96 -3.08 -7.77
CA PRO A 51 9.74 -1.68 -7.43
C PRO A 51 8.43 -1.50 -6.64
N SER A 52 8.53 -0.97 -5.43
CA SER A 52 7.38 -0.76 -4.56
C SER A 52 7.30 0.70 -4.08
N CYS A 53 6.08 1.25 -4.05
CA CYS A 53 5.79 2.54 -3.45
C CYS A 53 4.82 2.35 -2.27
N LEU A 54 4.97 3.15 -1.21
CA LEU A 54 4.10 3.12 -0.04
C LEU A 54 3.40 4.47 0.12
N VAL A 55 2.07 4.45 0.13
CA VAL A 55 1.19 5.57 0.46
C VAL A 55 0.65 5.31 1.86
N LEU A 56 1.01 6.16 2.81
CA LEU A 56 0.66 6.02 4.23
C LEU A 56 -0.17 7.23 4.66
N ASP A 57 -1.33 7.00 5.27
CA ASP A 57 -2.07 8.07 5.94
C ASP A 57 -1.29 8.55 7.17
N VAL A 58 -1.02 9.85 7.22
CA VAL A 58 -0.33 10.52 8.32
C VAL A 58 -1.15 10.57 9.60
N ARG A 59 -2.49 10.38 9.50
CA ARG A 59 -3.39 10.40 10.65
C ARG A 59 -3.60 9.03 11.28
N LEU A 60 -3.01 7.98 10.73
CA LEU A 60 -3.11 6.61 11.27
C LEU A 60 -2.66 6.55 12.74
N PRO A 61 -3.53 6.10 13.67
CA PRO A 61 -3.14 5.91 15.06
C PRO A 61 -2.22 4.68 15.22
N GLY A 62 -0.92 4.94 15.44
CA GLY A 62 0.16 3.96 15.60
C GLY A 62 0.84 3.61 14.26
N ILE A 63 2.15 3.39 14.11
CA ILE A 63 3.31 3.18 15.00
C ILE A 63 4.04 4.52 15.13
N ASN A 64 3.89 5.20 16.27
CA ASN A 64 4.41 6.53 16.60
C ASN A 64 4.37 7.56 15.46
N GLY A 65 3.49 8.56 15.59
CA GLY A 65 3.48 9.76 14.75
C GLY A 65 4.70 10.66 14.93
N LEU A 66 5.91 10.07 14.92
CA LEU A 66 7.27 10.60 14.91
C LEU A 66 8.27 9.45 14.71
#